data_AF-W1YLC6-F1
#
_entry.id   AF-W1YLC6-F1
#
_cell.length_a   1.000
_cell.length_b   1.000
_cell.length_c   1.000
_cell.angle_alpha   90.00
_cell.angle_beta   90.00
_cell.angle_gamma   90.00
#
_symmetry.space_group_name_H-M   'P 1'
#
loop_
_entity.id
_entity.type
_entity.pdbx_description
1 polymer ?
#
loop_
_entity_poly.entity_id
_entity_poly.type
_entity_poly.pdbx_seq_one_letter_code
_entity_poly.pdbx_strand_id
1 'polypeptide(L)' 'LPSDIAVFAVGGVTPENLAQWIAAGCAGAGLGSDLYRAGQTVERTAQQAAAFVKAYREAVQ' A
#
# COMPACT_ATOMS: atom_id res chain seq x y z
N LEU A 1 0.26 -1.22 -21.00
CA LEU A 1 0.87 0.12 -20.86
C LEU A 1 2.30 0.05 -21.38
N PRO A 2 2.87 1.15 -21.91
CA PRO A 2 4.30 1.20 -22.16
C PRO A 2 5.08 0.79 -20.89
N SER A 3 6.18 0.05 -21.05
CA SER A 3 6.89 -0.61 -19.94
C SER A 3 7.55 0.34 -18.94
N ASP A 4 7.76 1.59 -19.36
CA ASP A 4 8.34 2.67 -18.58
C ASP A 4 7.32 3.44 -17.71
N ILE A 5 6.02 3.17 -17.88
CA ILE A 5 4.97 3.82 -17.11
C ILE A 5 4.71 3.04 -15.82
N ALA A 6 5.04 3.67 -14.69
CA ALA A 6 4.78 3.10 -13.38
C ALA A 6 3.27 3.03 -13.08
N VAL A 7 2.80 1.83 -12.70
CA VAL A 7 1.41 1.56 -12.35
C VAL A 7 1.26 1.48 -10.84
N PHE A 8 0.23 2.11 -10.27
CA PHE A 8 -0.05 2.09 -8.84
C PHE A 8 -1.47 1.58 -8.57
N ALA A 9 -1.59 0.57 -7.71
CA ALA A 9 -2.89 0.06 -7.27
C ALA A 9 -3.55 1.04 -6.29
N VAL A 10 -4.85 1.29 -6.45
CA VAL A 10 -5.65 2.14 -5.55
C VAL A 10 -7.02 1.54 -5.33
N GLY A 11 -7.61 1.78 -4.15
CA GLY A 11 -8.92 1.25 -3.76
C GLY A 11 -8.84 -0.17 -3.22
N GLY A 12 -9.15 -0.34 -1.93
CA GLY A 12 -9.13 -1.67 -1.27
C GLY A 12 -7.75 -2.29 -1.08
N VAL A 13 -6.67 -1.50 -1.17
CA VAL A 13 -5.32 -1.99 -0.87
C VAL A 13 -5.09 -2.00 0.64
N THR A 14 -4.68 -3.16 1.16
CA THR A 14 -4.36 -3.39 2.58
C THR A 14 -2.94 -3.94 2.72
N PRO A 15 -2.33 -3.94 3.92
CA PRO A 15 -1.02 -4.57 4.12
C PRO A 15 -1.02 -6.05 3.73
N GLU A 16 -2.13 -6.77 3.96
CA GLU A 16 -2.26 -8.20 3.71
C GLU A 16 -2.32 -8.53 2.21
N ASN A 17 -2.82 -7.62 1.38
CA ASN A 17 -2.97 -7.84 -0.05
C ASN A 17 -1.93 -7.08 -0.91
N LEU A 18 -1.11 -6.21 -0.33
CA LEU A 18 -0.15 -5.38 -1.06
C LEU A 18 0.79 -6.21 -1.96
N ALA A 19 1.28 -7.35 -1.47
CA ALA A 19 2.17 -8.23 -2.23
C ALA A 19 1.56 -8.71 -3.55
N GLN A 20 0.23 -8.91 -3.59
CA GLN A 20 -0.47 -9.35 -4.80
C GLN A 20 -0.40 -8.29 -5.92
N TRP A 21 -0.45 -7.01 -5.55
CA TRP A 21 -0.41 -5.89 -6.49
C TRP A 21 0.99 -5.68 -7.04
N ILE A 22 2.01 -5.81 -6.18
CA ILE A 22 3.42 -5.78 -6.60
C ILE A 22 3.70 -6.94 -7.57
N ALA A 23 3.28 -8.16 -7.23
CA ALA A 23 3.43 -9.33 -8.10
C ALA A 23 2.69 -9.18 -9.43
N ALA A 24 1.57 -8.45 -9.46
CA ALA A 24 0.83 -8.12 -10.69
C ALA A 24 1.52 -7.05 -11.56
N GLY A 25 2.68 -6.53 -11.16
CA GLY A 25 3.45 -5.54 -11.90
C GLY A 25 3.18 -4.09 -11.50
N CYS A 26 2.49 -3.84 -10.39
CA CYS A 26 2.39 -2.48 -9.84
C CYS A 26 3.74 -2.07 -9.24
N ALA A 27 4.17 -0.84 -9.52
CA ALA A 27 5.33 -0.22 -8.89
C ALA A 27 5.08 0.13 -7.41
N GLY A 28 3.81 0.27 -7.03
CA GLY A 28 3.38 0.56 -5.66
C GLY A 28 1.87 0.65 -5.51
N ALA A 29 1.42 1.30 -4.44
CA ALA A 29 0.00 1.51 -4.17
C ALA A 29 -0.29 2.88 -3.55
N GLY A 30 -1.47 3.43 -3.85
CA GLY A 30 -2.04 4.58 -3.14
C GLY A 30 -2.95 4.10 -2.02
N LEU A 31 -2.72 4.64 -0.82
CA LEU A 31 -3.31 4.14 0.42
C LEU A 31 -4.40 5.09 0.92
N GLY A 32 -5.65 4.60 0.94
CA GLY A 32 -6.82 5.37 1.35
C GLY A 32 -7.24 5.06 2.78
N SER A 33 -8.49 4.63 2.93
CA SER A 33 -9.12 4.43 4.25
C SER A 33 -8.45 3.38 5.14
N ASP A 34 -7.67 2.47 4.56
CA ASP A 34 -6.88 1.51 5.33
C ASP A 34 -5.63 2.15 5.96
N LEU A 35 -5.11 3.26 5.43
CA LEU A 35 -4.09 4.06 6.08
C LEU A 35 -4.70 5.11 7.01
N TYR A 36 -5.68 5.88 6.50
CA TYR A 36 -6.29 6.98 7.25
C TYR A 36 -7.79 7.15 7.00
N ARG A 37 -8.54 7.27 8.10
CA ARG A 37 -9.94 7.75 8.12
C ARG A 37 -10.05 9.02 8.95
N ALA A 38 -10.91 9.94 8.53
CA ALA A 38 -11.15 11.19 9.23
C ALA A 38 -11.57 10.92 10.70
N GLY A 39 -10.88 11.60 11.63
CA GLY A 39 -11.13 11.45 13.07
C GLY A 39 -10.36 10.30 13.74
N GLN A 40 -9.55 9.52 13.03
CA GLN A 40 -8.70 8.52 13.67
C GLN A 40 -7.53 9.16 14.42
N THR A 41 -7.00 8.44 15.40
CA THR A 41 -5.87 8.93 16.20
C THR A 41 -4.55 8.92 15.41
N VAL A 42 -3.59 9.69 15.89
CA VAL A 42 -2.23 9.72 15.31
C VAL A 42 -1.58 8.34 15.44
N GLU A 43 -1.78 7.65 16.57
CA GLU A 43 -1.24 6.32 16.85
C GLU A 43 -1.77 5.29 15.85
N ARG A 44 -3.06 5.37 15.50
CA ARG A 44 -3.64 4.49 14.48
C ARG A 44 -3.01 4.73 13.11
N THR A 45 -2.77 5.99 12.76
CA THR A 45 -2.10 6.36 11.50
C THR A 45 -0.67 5.81 11.46
N ALA A 46 0.09 5.98 12.55
CA ALA A 46 1.44 5.47 12.66
C ALA A 46 1.50 3.93 12.56
N GLN A 47 0.57 3.23 13.23
CA GLN A 47 0.45 1.78 13.18
C GLN A 47 0.20 1.28 11.74
N GLN A 48 -0.78 1.87 11.04
CA GLN A 48 -1.09 1.47 9.67
C GLN A 48 0.04 1.80 8.71
N ALA A 49 0.67 2.97 8.84
CA ALA A 49 1.84 3.34 8.04
C ALA A 49 2.99 2.33 8.21
N ALA A 50 3.30 1.94 9.44
CA ALA A 50 4.33 0.94 9.72
C ALA A 50 3.98 -0.43 9.12
N ALA A 51 2.71 -0.84 9.18
CA ALA A 51 2.24 -2.08 8.57
C ALA A 51 2.41 -2.07 7.04
N PHE A 52 2.05 -0.99 6.36
CA PHE A 52 2.24 -0.85 4.91
C PHE A 52 3.71 -0.84 4.50
N VAL A 53 4.56 -0.10 5.23
CA VAL A 53 6.00 -0.08 4.96
C VAL A 53 6.61 -1.47 5.12
N LYS A 54 6.23 -2.19 6.18
CA LYS A 54 6.67 -3.58 6.40
C LYS A 54 6.23 -4.48 5.24
N ALA A 55 4.94 -4.48 4.92
CA ALA A 55 4.39 -5.31 3.84
C ALA A 55 5.04 -5.00 2.48
N TYR A 56 5.32 -3.73 2.17
CA TYR A 56 6.00 -3.36 0.94
C TYR A 56 7.43 -3.92 0.90
N ARG A 57 8.19 -3.75 1.98
CA ARG A 57 9.57 -4.27 2.08
C ARG A 57 9.62 -5.79 1.95
N GLU A 58 8.67 -6.50 2.54
CA GLU A 58 8.55 -7.96 2.42
C GLU A 58 8.15 -8.39 1.01
N ALA A 59 7.36 -7.58 0.29
CA ALA A 59 6.90 -7.90 -1.07
C ALA A 59 7.94 -7.61 -2.18
N VAL A 60 8.93 -6.74 -1.91
CA VAL A 60 9.96 -6.34 -2.90
C VAL A 60 11.35 -6.94 -2.63
N GLN A 61 11.49 -7.72 -1.56
CA GLN A 61 12.67 -8.59 -1.36
C GLN A 61 12.67 -9.73 -2.36
#